data_AF-A0A9X7VYM9-F1
#
_entry.id   AF-A0A9X7VYM9-F1
#
_cell.length_a   1.000
_cell.length_b   1.000
_cell.length_c   1.000
_cell.angle_alpha   90.00
_cell.angle_beta   90.00
_cell.angle_gamma   90.00
#
_symmetry.space_group_name_H-M   'P 1'
#
loop_
_entity.id
_entity.type
_entity.pdbx_description
1 polymer ?
#
loop_
_entity_poly.entity_id
_entity_poly.type
_entity_poly.pdbx_seq_one_letter_code
_entity_poly.pdbx_strand_id
1 'polypeptide(L)'
;MKYKAGLIGIMATSAIAAQMLMPVVAHASTSVKYASTAIEVTGQATLNPQHVVANDPWSGKSTSWVPVYYLQAALKSFGVHTTWNGNTLNVTSTPSGWNVNVSGAPQTGTPPTGEMQFSINGNQDDFIRAPKLIANDPASKAPTTYVPIYYANRFLKQRLQMNATWTGNAWSMTSQLNKYANEIALINAKGYDVPGTPYDVTRSAPNASVQTASGETLSAWIGVKMGSDGYNQFVFFFLNGKYLGTDTAKPSLEITSAKAAGNGIAVTYPVYRKNDSFADPTGTPVTITYAWNGSELVPNKSYPKQFQSSTISSSSTANAQVTKRSYASPSEAANAVINVEDGLGQMHSSNPPLNLGFGIKAHQNGSLGTYTINWTEGNWTIIVTGPSSSPETQVAQQVVTYLHTHMLPTPQNNGAIFIHQPGSSSNAAADWQSTIAWQEGTKVNELQQTGNPVEALQTVVNYK
;
A
#
# COMPACT_ATOMS: atom_id res chain seq x y z
N MET A 1 -69.01 -25.49 -70.65
CA MET A 1 -68.23 -24.25 -70.46
C MET A 1 -69.08 -23.27 -69.68
N LYS A 2 -68.52 -22.78 -68.56
CA LYS A 2 -69.06 -21.74 -67.70
C LYS A 2 -68.69 -20.37 -68.29
N TYR A 3 -69.43 -19.33 -67.95
CA TYR A 3 -68.99 -18.25 -67.05
C TYR A 3 -70.17 -17.31 -66.80
N LYS A 4 -70.32 -16.84 -65.56
CA LYS A 4 -71.24 -15.75 -65.18
C LYS A 4 -70.47 -14.66 -64.46
N ALA A 5 -70.96 -13.45 -64.72
CA ALA A 5 -70.42 -12.14 -64.45
C ALA A 5 -70.26 -11.80 -62.96
N GLY A 6 -69.31 -10.91 -62.69
CA GLY A 6 -69.16 -10.20 -61.43
C GLY A 6 -69.77 -8.80 -61.46
N LEU A 7 -69.75 -8.11 -60.32
CA LEU A 7 -69.71 -6.65 -60.20
C LEU A 7 -69.36 -6.23 -58.75
N ILE A 8 -68.40 -5.29 -58.65
CA ILE A 8 -68.24 -4.15 -57.71
C ILE A 8 -67.96 -4.38 -56.21
N GLY A 9 -66.91 -3.69 -55.71
CA GLY A 9 -66.84 -3.25 -54.31
C GLY A 9 -65.49 -2.70 -53.84
N ILE A 10 -65.28 -1.39 -54.01
CA ILE A 10 -64.55 -0.42 -53.15
C ILE A 10 -63.37 -0.97 -52.31
N MET A 11 -62.14 -0.54 -52.63
CA MET A 11 -60.96 -0.71 -51.76
C MET A 11 -60.86 0.42 -50.74
N ALA A 12 -60.94 0.08 -49.46
CA ALA A 12 -60.39 0.87 -48.36
C ALA A 12 -59.63 -0.08 -47.41
N THR A 13 -58.38 0.29 -47.17
CA THR A 13 -57.28 -0.49 -46.62
C THR A 13 -57.46 -0.90 -45.16
N SER A 14 -57.35 -2.19 -44.87
CA SER A 14 -56.93 -2.71 -43.57
C SER A 14 -55.72 -3.62 -43.79
N ALA A 15 -54.60 -3.25 -43.14
CA ALA A 15 -53.39 -4.05 -43.12
C ALA A 15 -53.66 -5.33 -42.33
N ILE A 16 -53.77 -6.46 -43.02
CA ILE A 16 -53.69 -7.78 -42.39
C ILE A 16 -52.21 -8.02 -42.13
N ALA A 17 -51.79 -7.89 -40.87
CA ALA A 17 -50.53 -8.44 -40.40
C ALA A 17 -50.58 -9.95 -40.63
N ALA A 18 -49.86 -10.43 -41.64
CA ALA A 18 -49.60 -11.84 -41.81
C ALA A 18 -48.84 -12.32 -40.56
N GLN A 19 -49.53 -13.07 -39.69
CA GLN A 19 -48.88 -13.85 -38.65
C GLN A 19 -47.95 -14.84 -39.34
N MET A 20 -46.67 -14.49 -39.43
CA MET A 20 -45.64 -15.46 -39.72
C MET A 20 -45.61 -16.43 -38.54
N LEU A 21 -46.03 -17.67 -38.78
CA LEU A 21 -45.71 -18.80 -37.92
C LEU A 21 -44.18 -18.82 -37.76
N MET A 22 -43.70 -18.29 -36.64
CA MET A 22 -42.33 -18.53 -36.23
C MET A 22 -42.21 -20.04 -35.97
N PRO A 23 -41.17 -20.73 -36.47
CA PRO A 23 -40.91 -22.08 -36.02
C PRO A 23 -40.72 -22.01 -34.50
N VAL A 24 -41.65 -22.61 -33.76
CA VAL A 24 -41.42 -22.94 -32.37
C VAL A 24 -40.27 -23.94 -32.40
N VAL A 25 -39.05 -23.45 -32.20
CA VAL A 25 -37.93 -24.33 -31.88
C VAL A 25 -38.36 -25.00 -30.59
N ALA A 26 -38.73 -26.28 -30.68
CA ALA A 26 -38.89 -27.13 -29.52
C ALA A 26 -37.59 -27.03 -28.73
N HIS A 27 -37.59 -26.20 -27.68
CA HIS A 27 -36.52 -26.19 -26.70
C HIS A 27 -36.68 -27.52 -25.99
N ALA A 28 -35.85 -28.50 -26.35
CA ALA A 28 -35.70 -29.70 -25.56
C ALA A 28 -35.49 -29.24 -24.12
N SER A 29 -36.45 -29.53 -23.24
CA SER A 29 -36.31 -29.27 -21.82
C SER A 29 -35.22 -30.20 -21.30
N THR A 30 -33.97 -29.74 -21.37
CA THR A 30 -32.88 -30.42 -20.69
C THR A 30 -33.21 -30.40 -19.21
N SER A 31 -33.66 -31.53 -18.68
CA SER A 31 -33.86 -31.74 -17.25
C SER A 31 -32.51 -31.55 -16.57
N VAL A 32 -32.31 -30.37 -15.97
CA VAL A 32 -31.08 -30.00 -15.27
C VAL A 32 -31.29 -30.15 -13.77
N LYS A 33 -30.26 -30.60 -13.06
CA LYS A 33 -30.27 -30.69 -11.60
C LYS A 33 -29.76 -29.38 -11.00
N TYR A 34 -30.53 -28.82 -10.09
CA TYR A 34 -30.16 -27.61 -9.33
C TYR A 34 -29.55 -27.98 -7.99
N ALA A 35 -28.50 -27.28 -7.59
CA ALA A 35 -27.87 -27.37 -6.28
C ALA A 35 -27.62 -25.97 -5.72
N SER A 36 -27.64 -25.85 -4.39
CA SER A 36 -27.36 -24.58 -3.72
C SER A 36 -25.91 -24.16 -3.90
N THR A 37 -25.65 -22.85 -3.97
CA THR A 37 -24.30 -22.30 -4.00
C THR A 37 -24.21 -21.04 -3.19
N ALA A 38 -23.11 -20.90 -2.44
CA ALA A 38 -22.67 -19.63 -1.89
C ALA A 38 -21.66 -18.98 -2.86
N ILE A 39 -21.93 -17.76 -3.29
CA ILE A 39 -20.92 -16.91 -3.94
C ILE A 39 -20.40 -15.96 -2.86
N GLU A 40 -19.16 -16.19 -2.45
CA GLU A 40 -18.53 -15.48 -1.33
C GLU A 40 -17.57 -14.45 -1.90
N VAL A 41 -17.90 -13.18 -1.70
CA VAL A 41 -17.05 -12.07 -2.09
C VAL A 41 -16.44 -11.45 -0.83
N THR A 42 -15.10 -11.36 -0.78
CA THR A 42 -14.40 -10.80 0.40
C THR A 42 -14.92 -9.41 0.74
N GLY A 43 -15.38 -9.25 1.99
CA GLY A 43 -15.88 -7.97 2.51
C GLY A 43 -17.28 -7.57 2.01
N GLN A 44 -18.02 -8.47 1.35
CA GLN A 44 -19.37 -8.21 0.84
C GLN A 44 -20.36 -9.28 1.32
N ALA A 45 -21.66 -9.00 1.17
CA ALA A 45 -22.71 -9.97 1.46
C ALA A 45 -22.65 -11.16 0.49
N THR A 46 -22.76 -12.38 1.03
CA THR A 46 -22.80 -13.62 0.25
C THR A 46 -24.07 -13.69 -0.60
N LEU A 47 -23.91 -14.00 -1.89
CA LEU A 47 -25.04 -14.31 -2.78
C LEU A 47 -25.33 -15.80 -2.72
N ASN A 48 -26.61 -16.19 -2.69
CA ASN A 48 -27.02 -17.59 -2.53
C ASN A 48 -27.83 -18.11 -3.74
N PRO A 49 -27.25 -18.18 -4.95
CA PRO A 49 -27.93 -18.72 -6.12
C PRO A 49 -28.08 -20.25 -6.07
N GLN A 50 -28.87 -20.78 -7.01
CA GLN A 50 -28.78 -22.17 -7.40
C GLN A 50 -27.93 -22.31 -8.67
N HIS A 51 -27.05 -23.29 -8.68
CA HIS A 51 -26.23 -23.66 -9.83
C HIS A 51 -26.76 -24.95 -10.47
N VAL A 52 -26.40 -25.16 -11.74
CA VAL A 52 -26.65 -26.41 -12.48
C VAL A 52 -25.37 -27.23 -12.54
N VAL A 53 -25.47 -28.55 -12.39
CA VAL A 53 -24.36 -29.47 -12.68
C VAL A 53 -24.65 -30.20 -13.98
N ALA A 54 -23.80 -30.01 -15.00
CA ALA A 54 -23.96 -30.63 -16.31
C ALA A 54 -22.58 -30.80 -16.98
N ASN A 55 -22.49 -31.74 -17.93
CA ASN A 55 -21.26 -31.97 -18.67
C ASN A 55 -20.90 -30.74 -19.53
N ASP A 56 -19.64 -30.32 -19.46
CA ASP A 56 -19.00 -29.42 -20.40
C ASP A 56 -19.02 -30.08 -21.80
N PRO A 57 -19.70 -29.48 -22.80
CA PRO A 57 -19.78 -30.03 -24.15
C PRO A 57 -18.42 -30.17 -24.85
N TRP A 58 -17.41 -29.39 -24.45
CA TRP A 58 -16.09 -29.42 -25.09
C TRP A 58 -15.20 -30.50 -24.51
N SER A 59 -15.26 -30.71 -23.19
CA SER A 59 -14.39 -31.69 -22.52
C SER A 59 -15.10 -33.00 -22.18
N GLY A 60 -16.43 -33.06 -22.29
CA GLY A 60 -17.26 -34.17 -21.83
C GLY A 60 -17.31 -34.36 -20.31
N LYS A 61 -16.67 -33.49 -19.52
CA LYS A 61 -16.55 -33.63 -18.05
C LYS A 61 -17.63 -32.83 -17.35
N SER A 62 -18.14 -33.33 -16.23
CA SER A 62 -19.08 -32.58 -15.39
C SER A 62 -18.48 -31.26 -14.91
N THR A 63 -19.25 -30.18 -15.01
CA THR A 63 -18.91 -28.86 -14.47
C THR A 63 -20.14 -28.19 -13.85
N SER A 64 -19.89 -27.19 -13.02
CA SER A 64 -20.93 -26.38 -12.38
C SER A 64 -21.17 -25.11 -13.19
N TRP A 65 -22.43 -24.73 -13.32
CA TRP A 65 -22.89 -23.62 -14.14
C TRP A 65 -23.73 -22.67 -13.28
N VAL A 66 -23.46 -21.37 -13.34
CA VAL A 66 -24.13 -20.34 -12.53
C VAL A 66 -24.82 -19.34 -13.45
N PRO A 67 -26.01 -18.81 -13.11
CA PRO A 67 -26.65 -17.79 -13.94
C PRO A 67 -25.72 -16.59 -14.15
N VAL A 68 -25.61 -16.12 -15.40
CA VAL A 68 -24.68 -15.04 -15.77
C VAL A 68 -24.86 -13.79 -14.90
N TYR A 69 -26.10 -13.47 -14.54
CA TYR A 69 -26.43 -12.31 -13.72
C TYR A 69 -25.75 -12.35 -12.34
N TYR A 70 -25.60 -13.52 -11.70
CA TYR A 70 -24.93 -13.61 -10.40
C TYR A 70 -23.43 -13.36 -10.50
N LEU A 71 -22.79 -13.76 -11.61
CA LEU A 71 -21.42 -13.36 -11.91
C LEU A 71 -21.32 -11.85 -12.14
N GLN A 72 -22.28 -11.25 -12.84
CA GLN A 72 -22.33 -9.78 -13.01
C GLN A 72 -22.50 -9.07 -11.66
N ALA A 73 -23.35 -9.57 -10.77
CA ALA A 73 -23.57 -9.03 -9.44
C ALA A 73 -22.30 -9.12 -8.58
N ALA A 74 -21.62 -10.26 -8.58
CA ALA A 74 -20.34 -10.44 -7.89
C ALA A 74 -19.27 -9.48 -8.41
N LEU A 75 -19.11 -9.36 -9.73
CA LEU A 75 -18.17 -8.42 -10.35
C LEU A 75 -18.50 -6.96 -10.01
N LYS A 76 -19.77 -6.59 -10.05
CA LYS A 76 -20.24 -5.25 -9.67
C LYS A 76 -19.87 -4.89 -8.24
N SER A 77 -19.89 -5.85 -7.31
CA SER A 77 -19.50 -5.61 -5.92
C SER A 77 -18.01 -5.26 -5.75
N PHE A 78 -17.17 -5.62 -6.71
CA PHE A 78 -15.77 -5.19 -6.80
C PHE A 78 -15.58 -3.89 -7.59
N GLY A 79 -16.65 -3.22 -8.05
CA GLY A 79 -16.58 -2.06 -8.95
C GLY A 79 -16.25 -2.41 -10.40
N VAL A 80 -16.34 -3.69 -10.79
CA VAL A 80 -16.21 -4.12 -12.19
C VAL A 80 -17.57 -4.06 -12.88
N HIS A 81 -17.69 -3.20 -13.89
CA HIS A 81 -18.92 -3.06 -14.64
C HIS A 81 -18.94 -3.99 -15.85
N THR A 82 -20.09 -4.61 -16.10
CA THR A 82 -20.26 -5.56 -17.21
C THR A 82 -21.57 -5.36 -17.96
N THR A 83 -21.59 -5.74 -19.22
CA THR A 83 -22.79 -5.87 -20.05
C THR A 83 -22.94 -7.30 -20.55
N TRP A 84 -24.18 -7.77 -20.65
CA TRP A 84 -24.52 -9.07 -21.23
C TRP A 84 -25.47 -8.87 -22.41
N ASN A 85 -25.14 -9.42 -23.58
CA ASN A 85 -25.98 -9.29 -24.80
C ASN A 85 -26.61 -10.61 -25.27
N GLY A 86 -26.58 -11.66 -24.44
CA GLY A 86 -27.07 -13.01 -24.78
C GLY A 86 -25.99 -13.98 -25.26
N ASN A 87 -24.85 -13.47 -25.76
CA ASN A 87 -23.72 -14.28 -26.22
C ASN A 87 -22.37 -13.82 -25.64
N THR A 88 -22.26 -12.57 -25.21
CA THR A 88 -21.01 -11.96 -24.75
C THR A 88 -21.20 -11.31 -23.39
N LEU A 89 -20.37 -11.72 -22.42
CA LEU A 89 -20.19 -11.00 -21.17
C LEU A 89 -18.99 -10.06 -21.34
N ASN A 90 -19.27 -8.77 -21.54
CA ASN A 90 -18.25 -7.75 -21.77
C ASN A 90 -18.00 -6.96 -20.48
N VAL A 91 -16.75 -6.89 -20.04
CA VAL A 91 -16.31 -5.95 -18.99
C VAL A 91 -16.17 -4.59 -19.63
N THR A 92 -16.99 -3.62 -19.21
CA THR A 92 -16.99 -2.25 -19.76
C THR A 92 -16.07 -1.30 -18.99
N SER A 93 -15.79 -1.61 -17.72
CA SER A 93 -14.81 -0.88 -16.92
C SER A 93 -14.42 -1.68 -15.66
N THR A 94 -13.22 -1.41 -15.16
CA THR A 94 -12.69 -1.94 -13.91
C THR A 94 -12.32 -0.79 -12.96
N PRO A 95 -12.16 -1.03 -11.65
CA PRO A 95 -11.65 -0.01 -10.74
C PRO A 95 -10.29 0.51 -11.18
N SER A 96 -9.99 1.76 -10.80
CA SER A 96 -8.68 2.36 -11.05
C SER A 96 -7.55 1.51 -10.46
N GLY A 97 -6.45 1.35 -11.20
CA GLY A 97 -5.28 0.57 -10.78
C GLY A 97 -5.37 -0.95 -11.01
N TRP A 98 -6.51 -1.48 -11.47
CA TRP A 98 -6.61 -2.90 -11.84
C TRP A 98 -5.79 -3.20 -13.09
N ASN A 99 -5.06 -4.31 -13.05
CA ASN A 99 -4.28 -4.80 -14.19
C ASN A 99 -5.11 -5.80 -14.96
N VAL A 100 -5.41 -5.45 -16.21
CA VAL A 100 -6.22 -6.30 -17.07
C VAL A 100 -5.34 -6.86 -18.17
N ASN A 101 -5.31 -8.19 -18.28
CA ASN A 101 -4.59 -8.86 -19.34
C ASN A 101 -5.48 -9.00 -20.57
N VAL A 102 -5.31 -8.11 -21.55
CA VAL A 102 -5.99 -8.14 -22.85
C VAL A 102 -5.18 -8.84 -23.95
N SER A 103 -4.03 -9.44 -23.62
CA SER A 103 -3.12 -10.04 -24.61
C SER A 103 -3.43 -11.51 -24.93
N GLY A 104 -3.21 -11.93 -26.17
CA GLY A 104 -3.28 -13.33 -26.60
C GLY A 104 -4.61 -13.67 -27.26
N ALA A 105 -4.53 -14.10 -28.52
CA ALA A 105 -5.67 -14.29 -29.41
C ALA A 105 -6.49 -15.55 -29.07
N PRO A 106 -7.82 -15.43 -29.00
CA PRO A 106 -8.70 -16.42 -29.59
C PRO A 106 -9.77 -15.77 -30.48
N GLN A 107 -9.87 -16.30 -31.71
CA GLN A 107 -11.03 -16.29 -32.62
C GLN A 107 -11.91 -15.02 -32.59
N THR A 108 -11.72 -14.12 -33.56
CA THR A 108 -12.54 -12.92 -33.77
C THR A 108 -14.00 -13.26 -34.10
N GLY A 109 -14.96 -12.46 -33.61
CA GLY A 109 -16.36 -12.48 -34.05
C GLY A 109 -17.37 -13.13 -33.09
N THR A 110 -18.64 -13.13 -33.50
CA THR A 110 -19.78 -13.58 -32.67
C THR A 110 -19.64 -15.07 -32.32
N PRO A 111 -19.84 -15.47 -31.04
CA PRO A 111 -19.82 -16.88 -30.65
C PRO A 111 -20.80 -17.72 -31.46
N PRO A 112 -20.40 -18.93 -31.90
CA PRO A 112 -21.32 -19.90 -32.49
C PRO A 112 -22.51 -20.23 -31.60
N THR A 113 -23.56 -20.80 -32.19
CA THR A 113 -24.72 -21.30 -31.44
C THR A 113 -24.28 -22.30 -30.37
N GLY A 114 -24.78 -22.12 -29.13
CA GLY A 114 -24.39 -22.95 -27.99
C GLY A 114 -23.11 -22.49 -27.28
N GLU A 115 -22.50 -21.40 -27.74
CA GLU A 115 -21.32 -20.81 -27.11
C GLU A 115 -21.59 -19.39 -26.59
N MET A 116 -20.66 -18.93 -25.77
CA MET A 116 -20.54 -17.56 -25.31
C MET A 116 -19.07 -17.13 -25.31
N GLN A 117 -18.82 -15.85 -25.10
CA GLN A 117 -17.49 -15.32 -24.87
C GLN A 117 -17.47 -14.33 -23.72
N PHE A 118 -16.33 -14.27 -23.05
CA PHE A 118 -15.97 -13.12 -22.22
C PHE A 118 -15.31 -12.07 -23.12
N SER A 119 -15.36 -10.79 -22.78
CA SER A 119 -14.61 -9.73 -23.49
C SER A 119 -14.33 -8.56 -22.55
N ILE A 120 -13.43 -7.67 -22.95
CA ILE A 120 -13.09 -6.47 -22.20
C ILE A 120 -13.04 -5.29 -23.16
N ASN A 121 -13.73 -4.20 -22.82
CA ASN A 121 -13.83 -2.97 -23.60
C ASN A 121 -14.29 -3.21 -25.05
N GLY A 122 -15.16 -4.21 -25.27
CA GLY A 122 -15.68 -4.54 -26.59
C GLY A 122 -14.66 -5.19 -27.54
N ASN A 123 -13.41 -5.38 -27.13
CA ASN A 123 -12.45 -6.16 -27.92
C ASN A 123 -12.88 -7.64 -27.86
N GLN A 124 -13.25 -8.21 -29.01
CA GLN A 124 -13.70 -9.60 -29.16
C GLN A 124 -12.59 -10.51 -29.70
N ASP A 125 -11.41 -9.96 -30.00
CA ASP A 125 -10.37 -10.64 -30.75
C ASP A 125 -9.40 -11.45 -29.84
N ASP A 126 -9.48 -11.24 -28.52
CA ASP A 126 -8.49 -11.73 -27.54
C ASP A 126 -9.06 -12.47 -26.30
N PHE A 127 -10.32 -12.95 -26.32
CA PHE A 127 -10.95 -13.45 -25.09
C PHE A 127 -11.55 -14.86 -25.10
N ILE A 128 -11.69 -15.40 -23.88
CA ILE A 128 -12.03 -16.78 -23.58
C ILE A 128 -13.44 -17.10 -24.10
N ARG A 129 -13.53 -18.04 -25.06
CA ARG A 129 -14.79 -18.70 -25.39
C ARG A 129 -15.17 -19.69 -24.29
N ALA A 130 -16.46 -19.87 -24.09
CA ALA A 130 -17.01 -20.89 -23.20
C ALA A 130 -18.28 -21.49 -23.82
N PRO A 131 -18.62 -22.75 -23.51
CA PRO A 131 -19.94 -23.26 -23.84
C PRO A 131 -21.02 -22.51 -23.05
N LYS A 132 -22.23 -22.46 -23.60
CA LYS A 132 -23.38 -21.75 -23.05
C LYS A 132 -24.52 -22.71 -22.75
N LEU A 133 -25.07 -22.64 -21.55
CA LEU A 133 -26.24 -23.42 -21.15
C LEU A 133 -27.44 -22.49 -20.93
N ILE A 134 -28.62 -22.86 -21.42
CA ILE A 134 -29.87 -22.15 -21.18
C ILE A 134 -30.79 -23.07 -20.40
N ALA A 135 -31.25 -22.61 -19.23
CA ALA A 135 -32.20 -23.32 -18.38
C ALA A 135 -33.12 -22.33 -17.66
N ASN A 136 -34.28 -22.79 -17.21
CA ASN A 136 -35.22 -21.92 -16.48
C ASN A 136 -34.69 -21.63 -15.07
N ASP A 137 -34.45 -20.37 -14.76
CA ASP A 137 -34.01 -19.97 -13.43
C ASP A 137 -35.05 -20.40 -12.37
N PRO A 138 -34.63 -21.08 -11.28
CA PRO A 138 -35.58 -21.62 -10.31
C PRO A 138 -36.45 -20.57 -9.60
N ALA A 139 -35.97 -19.34 -9.46
CA ALA A 139 -36.70 -18.27 -8.78
C ALA A 139 -37.73 -17.61 -9.73
N SER A 140 -37.28 -17.18 -10.91
CA SER A 140 -38.10 -16.46 -11.89
C SER A 140 -38.87 -17.35 -12.86
N LYS A 141 -38.50 -18.63 -12.97
CA LYS A 141 -38.98 -19.59 -13.98
C LYS A 141 -38.68 -19.20 -15.43
N ALA A 142 -37.90 -18.13 -15.65
CA ALA A 142 -37.59 -17.62 -16.97
C ALA A 142 -36.34 -18.29 -17.55
N PRO A 143 -36.29 -18.52 -18.89
CA PRO A 143 -35.08 -18.98 -19.56
C PRO A 143 -33.90 -18.05 -19.25
N THR A 144 -32.85 -18.60 -18.65
CA THR A 144 -31.69 -17.87 -18.17
C THR A 144 -30.42 -18.52 -18.71
N THR A 145 -29.45 -17.68 -19.08
CA THR A 145 -28.14 -18.19 -19.49
C THR A 145 -27.28 -18.49 -18.26
N TYR A 146 -26.74 -19.69 -18.22
CA TYR A 146 -25.78 -20.14 -17.23
C TYR A 146 -24.37 -20.20 -17.82
N VAL A 147 -23.42 -19.65 -17.07
CA VAL A 147 -21.99 -19.61 -17.38
C VAL A 147 -21.29 -20.74 -16.64
N PRO A 148 -20.42 -21.51 -17.30
CA PRO A 148 -19.66 -22.57 -16.63
C PRO A 148 -18.57 -21.97 -15.73
N ILE A 149 -18.59 -22.34 -14.45
CA ILE A 149 -17.68 -21.81 -13.40
C ILE A 149 -16.22 -22.02 -13.78
N TYR A 150 -15.87 -23.14 -14.42
CA TYR A 150 -14.50 -23.41 -14.87
C TYR A 150 -13.95 -22.29 -15.78
N TYR A 151 -14.72 -21.89 -16.80
CA TYR A 151 -14.30 -20.87 -17.75
C TYR A 151 -14.40 -19.47 -17.15
N ALA A 152 -15.40 -19.21 -16.29
CA ALA A 152 -15.45 -17.98 -15.52
C ALA A 152 -14.22 -17.84 -14.62
N ASN A 153 -13.80 -18.88 -13.90
CA ASN A 153 -12.57 -18.88 -13.09
C ASN A 153 -11.33 -18.60 -13.92
N ARG A 154 -11.23 -19.19 -15.12
CA ARG A 154 -10.13 -18.88 -16.04
C ARG A 154 -10.15 -17.41 -16.45
N PHE A 155 -11.30 -16.85 -16.80
CA PHE A 155 -11.44 -15.44 -17.12
C PHE A 155 -11.04 -14.54 -15.95
N LEU A 156 -11.60 -14.77 -14.76
CA LEU A 156 -11.31 -14.01 -13.55
C LEU A 156 -9.81 -14.03 -13.22
N LYS A 157 -9.16 -15.20 -13.26
CA LYS A 157 -7.73 -15.34 -12.94
C LYS A 157 -6.81 -14.82 -14.04
N GLN A 158 -7.08 -15.17 -15.29
CA GLN A 158 -6.13 -14.93 -16.40
C GLN A 158 -6.28 -13.53 -16.99
N ARG A 159 -7.50 -12.98 -16.99
CA ARG A 159 -7.82 -11.69 -17.61
C ARG A 159 -7.98 -10.58 -16.58
N LEU A 160 -8.71 -10.86 -15.50
CA LEU A 160 -8.93 -9.90 -14.42
C LEU A 160 -8.01 -10.11 -13.21
N GLN A 161 -7.02 -11.01 -13.25
CA GLN A 161 -6.05 -11.25 -12.15
C GLN A 161 -6.68 -11.41 -10.74
N MET A 162 -7.94 -11.82 -10.66
CA MET A 162 -8.65 -12.05 -9.42
C MET A 162 -8.39 -13.47 -8.91
N ASN A 163 -8.44 -13.67 -7.59
CA ASN A 163 -8.53 -15.03 -7.07
C ASN A 163 -9.99 -15.49 -7.12
N ALA A 164 -10.20 -16.69 -7.67
CA ALA A 164 -11.51 -17.32 -7.71
C ALA A 164 -11.37 -18.84 -7.51
N THR A 165 -12.06 -19.40 -6.53
CA THR A 165 -11.96 -20.82 -6.17
C THR A 165 -13.34 -21.44 -6.07
N TRP A 166 -13.48 -22.63 -6.67
CA TRP A 166 -14.71 -23.40 -6.63
C TRP A 166 -14.48 -24.68 -5.82
N THR A 167 -15.31 -24.91 -4.81
CA THR A 167 -15.24 -26.09 -3.93
C THR A 167 -16.29 -27.15 -4.24
N GLY A 168 -17.21 -26.89 -5.19
CA GLY A 168 -18.37 -27.73 -5.49
C GLY A 168 -19.69 -27.20 -4.92
N ASN A 169 -19.63 -26.37 -3.89
CA ASN A 169 -20.80 -25.72 -3.28
C ASN A 169 -20.56 -24.23 -2.93
N ALA A 170 -19.31 -23.77 -2.90
CA ALA A 170 -18.96 -22.38 -2.68
C ALA A 170 -18.03 -21.88 -3.79
N TRP A 171 -18.34 -20.68 -4.28
CA TRP A 171 -17.55 -19.93 -5.24
C TRP A 171 -16.98 -18.70 -4.55
N SER A 172 -15.77 -18.84 -4.01
CA SER A 172 -15.11 -17.76 -3.28
C SER A 172 -14.29 -16.90 -4.25
N MET A 173 -14.45 -15.59 -4.17
CA MET A 173 -13.76 -14.60 -4.98
C MET A 173 -13.13 -13.54 -4.11
N THR A 174 -11.90 -13.15 -4.45
CA THR A 174 -11.26 -11.95 -3.92
C THR A 174 -10.94 -11.00 -5.07
N SER A 175 -10.85 -9.70 -4.79
CA SER A 175 -10.32 -8.73 -5.76
C SER A 175 -8.91 -9.13 -6.20
N GLN A 176 -8.37 -8.45 -7.22
CA GLN A 176 -6.93 -8.46 -7.43
C GLN A 176 -6.25 -8.09 -6.11
N LEU A 177 -5.15 -8.77 -5.76
CA LEU A 177 -4.16 -8.10 -4.91
C LEU A 177 -3.77 -6.83 -5.66
N ASN A 178 -3.81 -5.67 -5.00
CA ASN A 178 -3.25 -4.46 -5.60
C ASN A 178 -1.87 -4.84 -6.16
N LYS A 179 -1.61 -4.60 -7.45
CA LYS A 179 -0.32 -4.94 -8.09
C LYS A 179 0.86 -4.39 -7.29
N TYR A 180 0.62 -3.28 -6.60
CA TYR A 180 1.58 -2.60 -5.77
C TYR A 180 1.38 -2.84 -4.27
N ALA A 181 0.52 -3.78 -3.85
CA ALA A 181 0.29 -4.11 -2.44
C ALA A 181 1.61 -4.44 -1.72
N ASN A 182 2.49 -5.18 -2.38
CA ASN A 182 3.81 -5.52 -1.83
C ASN A 182 4.73 -4.30 -1.76
N GLU A 183 4.63 -3.38 -2.73
CA GLU A 183 5.40 -2.12 -2.71
C GLU A 183 4.93 -1.23 -1.56
N ILE A 184 3.61 -1.03 -1.41
CA ILE A 184 2.99 -0.27 -0.33
C ILE A 184 3.30 -0.89 1.04
N ALA A 185 3.15 -2.21 1.18
CA ALA A 185 3.47 -2.91 2.42
C ALA A 185 4.95 -2.74 2.82
N LEU A 186 5.86 -2.74 1.84
CA LEU A 186 7.28 -2.50 2.09
C LEU A 186 7.56 -1.04 2.49
N ILE A 187 6.89 -0.07 1.87
CA ILE A 187 7.01 1.36 2.24
C ILE A 187 6.48 1.58 3.67
N ASN A 188 5.31 1.01 3.99
CA ASN A 188 4.72 1.04 5.32
C ASN A 188 5.60 0.37 6.36
N ALA A 189 6.20 -0.79 6.04
CA ALA A 189 7.15 -1.47 6.91
C ALA A 189 8.43 -0.66 7.17
N LYS A 190 8.77 0.29 6.28
CA LYS A 190 9.85 1.27 6.48
C LYS A 190 9.41 2.52 7.26
N GLY A 191 8.14 2.55 7.71
CA GLY A 191 7.57 3.63 8.51
C GLY A 191 7.23 4.89 7.73
N TYR A 192 6.93 4.74 6.43
CA TYR A 192 6.45 5.80 5.55
C TYR A 192 5.07 5.41 5.03
N ASP A 193 4.16 6.38 4.93
CA ASP A 193 2.87 6.22 4.28
C ASP A 193 2.93 6.75 2.85
N VAL A 194 2.02 6.30 2.00
CA VAL A 194 1.84 6.79 0.63
C VAL A 194 0.51 7.52 0.53
N PRO A 195 0.42 8.77 1.03
CA PRO A 195 -0.83 9.51 0.97
C PRO A 195 -1.29 9.69 -0.47
N GLY A 196 -2.60 9.57 -0.69
CA GLY A 196 -3.21 9.94 -1.97
C GLY A 196 -3.25 11.46 -2.13
N THR A 197 -4.07 11.94 -3.06
CA THR A 197 -4.35 13.38 -3.14
C THR A 197 -4.98 13.85 -1.82
N PRO A 198 -5.10 15.17 -1.56
CA PRO A 198 -5.73 15.68 -0.33
C PRO A 198 -7.18 15.21 -0.06
N TYR A 199 -7.77 14.42 -0.97
CA TYR A 199 -9.11 13.84 -0.87
C TYR A 199 -9.14 12.30 -0.88
N ASP A 200 -7.99 11.63 -0.99
CA ASP A 200 -7.89 10.17 -0.99
C ASP A 200 -6.85 9.73 0.05
N VAL A 201 -7.34 9.15 1.15
CA VAL A 201 -6.52 8.70 2.28
C VAL A 201 -5.73 7.42 1.97
N THR A 202 -5.92 6.77 0.82
CA THR A 202 -5.17 5.54 0.46
C THR A 202 -4.82 5.47 -1.01
N ARG A 203 -3.53 5.67 -1.33
CA ARG A 203 -3.04 5.58 -2.70
C ARG A 203 -2.91 4.13 -3.17
N SER A 204 -3.56 3.79 -4.28
CA SER A 204 -3.53 2.42 -4.85
C SER A 204 -2.54 2.23 -6.02
N ALA A 205 -1.90 3.29 -6.53
CA ALA A 205 -0.97 3.24 -7.67
C ALA A 205 0.22 4.22 -7.50
N PRO A 206 1.42 3.97 -8.06
CA PRO A 206 2.62 4.80 -7.86
C PRO A 206 2.47 6.23 -8.37
N ASN A 207 3.36 7.15 -7.94
CA ASN A 207 3.46 8.52 -8.46
C ASN A 207 3.81 8.53 -9.94
N ALA A 208 4.69 7.63 -10.34
CA ALA A 208 5.01 7.40 -11.74
C ALA A 208 5.31 5.92 -11.99
N SER A 209 5.00 5.47 -13.20
CA SER A 209 5.45 4.18 -13.72
C SER A 209 5.79 4.31 -15.20
N VAL A 210 6.89 3.68 -15.61
CA VAL A 210 7.38 3.68 -17.01
C VAL A 210 7.90 2.29 -17.39
N GLN A 211 7.96 2.02 -18.69
CA GLN A 211 8.75 0.90 -19.21
C GLN A 211 10.19 1.37 -19.41
N THR A 212 11.15 0.60 -18.91
CA THR A 212 12.59 0.82 -19.15
C THR A 212 12.93 0.51 -20.61
N ALA A 213 14.15 0.84 -21.04
CA ALA A 213 14.62 0.47 -22.38
C ALA A 213 14.64 -1.05 -22.62
N SER A 214 14.83 -1.84 -21.56
CA SER A 214 14.85 -3.30 -21.57
C SER A 214 13.47 -3.94 -21.33
N GLY A 215 12.41 -3.15 -21.18
CA GLY A 215 11.03 -3.63 -21.08
C GLY A 215 10.58 -4.04 -19.67
N GLU A 216 11.35 -3.74 -18.63
CA GLU A 216 10.88 -3.84 -17.25
C GLU A 216 9.99 -2.66 -16.87
N THR A 217 9.13 -2.84 -15.88
CA THR A 217 8.34 -1.77 -15.28
C THR A 217 9.10 -1.13 -14.13
N LEU A 218 9.49 0.13 -14.28
CA LEU A 218 10.02 0.96 -13.19
C LEU A 218 8.86 1.76 -12.56
N SER A 219 8.69 1.69 -11.24
CA SER A 219 7.70 2.47 -10.48
C SER A 219 8.37 3.33 -9.41
N ALA A 220 7.75 4.47 -9.08
CA ALA A 220 8.19 5.38 -8.04
C ALA A 220 7.04 5.83 -7.14
N TRP A 221 7.26 5.82 -5.83
CA TRP A 221 6.32 6.28 -4.80
C TRP A 221 6.94 7.39 -3.98
N ILE A 222 6.24 8.50 -3.82
CA ILE A 222 6.57 9.49 -2.80
C ILE A 222 5.97 8.98 -1.49
N GLY A 223 6.83 8.57 -0.57
CA GLY A 223 6.44 8.18 0.78
C GLY A 223 6.73 9.30 1.77
N VAL A 224 5.79 9.53 2.69
CA VAL A 224 5.87 10.55 3.74
C VAL A 224 6.03 9.85 5.09
N LYS A 225 6.91 10.34 5.96
CA LYS A 225 7.14 9.71 7.26
C LYS A 225 5.83 9.63 8.06
N MET A 226 5.47 8.43 8.51
CA MET A 226 4.28 8.23 9.34
C MET A 226 4.35 9.05 10.62
N GLY A 227 3.27 9.73 10.98
CA GLY A 227 3.20 10.61 12.15
C GLY A 227 3.94 11.94 11.99
N SER A 228 4.38 12.29 10.77
CA SER A 228 4.96 13.61 10.46
C SER A 228 3.89 14.61 10.03
N ASP A 229 4.28 15.86 10.00
CA ASP A 229 3.59 17.05 9.48
C ASP A 229 3.49 17.15 7.94
N GLY A 230 3.79 16.08 7.20
CA GLY A 230 3.80 16.07 5.74
C GLY A 230 5.18 16.26 5.10
N TYR A 231 6.20 16.62 5.88
CA TYR A 231 7.59 16.67 5.45
C TYR A 231 8.29 15.32 5.70
N ASN A 232 9.59 15.24 5.40
CA ASN A 232 10.40 14.04 5.59
C ASN A 232 9.96 12.91 4.64
N GLN A 233 10.35 13.07 3.37
CA GLN A 233 9.85 12.27 2.26
C GLN A 233 10.98 11.54 1.54
N PHE A 234 10.68 10.36 1.01
CA PHE A 234 11.55 9.63 0.09
C PHE A 234 10.80 9.35 -1.21
N VAL A 235 11.53 9.21 -2.32
CA VAL A 235 11.02 8.48 -3.47
C VAL A 235 11.49 7.04 -3.39
N PHE A 236 10.57 6.09 -3.23
CA PHE A 236 10.85 4.65 -3.24
C PHE A 236 10.72 4.11 -4.67
N PHE A 237 11.77 3.44 -5.16
CA PHE A 237 11.81 2.88 -6.51
C PHE A 237 11.71 1.36 -6.50
N PHE A 238 10.97 0.83 -7.48
CA PHE A 238 10.83 -0.60 -7.68
C PHE A 238 10.98 -0.96 -9.16
N LEU A 239 11.58 -2.12 -9.43
CA LEU A 239 11.67 -2.71 -10.77
C LEU A 239 10.87 -4.02 -10.79
N ASN A 240 9.80 -4.08 -11.57
CA ASN A 240 8.87 -5.21 -11.60
C ASN A 240 8.38 -5.62 -10.19
N GLY A 241 8.13 -4.65 -9.29
CA GLY A 241 7.72 -4.91 -7.91
C GLY A 241 8.87 -5.21 -6.93
N LYS A 242 10.11 -5.35 -7.41
CA LYS A 242 11.28 -5.54 -6.54
C LYS A 242 11.84 -4.19 -6.10
N TYR A 243 11.98 -4.00 -4.78
CA TYR A 243 12.55 -2.79 -4.21
C TYR A 243 14.00 -2.59 -4.66
N LEU A 244 14.29 -1.41 -5.22
CA LEU A 244 15.64 -1.01 -5.63
C LEU A 244 16.33 -0.14 -4.57
N GLY A 245 15.57 0.76 -3.94
CA GLY A 245 16.13 1.77 -3.05
C GLY A 245 15.30 3.05 -3.05
N THR A 246 15.86 4.08 -2.42
CA THR A 246 15.31 5.44 -2.41
C THR A 246 16.13 6.37 -3.29
N ASP A 247 15.57 7.53 -3.66
CA ASP A 247 16.26 8.59 -4.40
C ASP A 247 17.52 9.10 -3.70
N THR A 248 17.55 9.03 -2.37
CA THR A 248 18.62 9.53 -1.51
C THR A 248 18.80 8.65 -0.27
N ALA A 249 19.95 8.77 0.40
CA ALA A 249 20.22 8.05 1.66
C ALA A 249 19.56 8.70 2.89
N LYS A 250 19.19 9.99 2.80
CA LYS A 250 18.51 10.76 3.85
C LYS A 250 17.26 11.38 3.25
N PRO A 251 16.14 11.44 3.99
CA PRO A 251 14.88 11.90 3.45
C PRO A 251 15.00 13.35 2.97
N SER A 252 14.25 13.69 1.93
CA SER A 252 14.04 15.05 1.48
C SER A 252 13.09 15.77 2.44
N LEU A 253 13.22 17.09 2.55
CA LEU A 253 12.23 17.87 3.29
C LEU A 253 10.85 17.72 2.63
N GLU A 254 10.80 17.93 1.31
CA GLU A 254 9.62 17.76 0.48
C GLU A 254 10.03 17.26 -0.91
N ILE A 255 9.13 16.54 -1.58
CA ILE A 255 9.23 16.16 -2.99
C ILE A 255 8.01 16.70 -3.73
N THR A 256 8.22 17.66 -4.63
CA THR A 256 7.12 18.34 -5.35
C THR A 256 6.37 17.39 -6.28
N SER A 257 7.09 16.51 -7.00
CA SER A 257 6.45 15.53 -7.88
C SER A 257 7.40 14.43 -8.32
N ALA A 258 6.83 13.29 -8.69
CA ALA A 258 7.49 12.27 -9.50
C ALA A 258 6.59 11.96 -10.71
N LYS A 259 7.12 12.06 -11.92
CA LYS A 259 6.38 11.94 -13.18
C LYS A 259 7.13 11.07 -14.18
N ALA A 260 6.40 10.37 -15.04
CA ALA A 260 7.00 9.64 -16.15
C ALA A 260 7.76 10.57 -17.11
N ALA A 261 8.96 10.17 -17.54
CA ALA A 261 9.80 10.92 -18.46
C ALA A 261 10.58 9.97 -19.38
N GLY A 262 10.03 9.68 -20.56
CA GLY A 262 10.58 8.67 -21.46
C GLY A 262 10.60 7.29 -20.81
N ASN A 263 11.77 6.66 -20.76
CA ASN A 263 12.02 5.38 -20.09
C ASN A 263 12.49 5.53 -18.63
N GLY A 264 12.41 6.74 -18.07
CA GLY A 264 12.78 7.05 -16.69
C GLY A 264 11.69 7.82 -15.95
N ILE A 265 11.98 8.18 -14.70
CA ILE A 265 11.08 8.92 -13.82
C ILE A 265 11.75 10.23 -13.44
N ALA A 266 11.11 11.35 -13.80
CA ALA A 266 11.54 12.68 -13.41
C ALA A 266 10.96 13.05 -12.04
N VAL A 267 11.84 13.25 -11.06
CA VAL A 267 11.49 13.71 -9.72
C VAL A 267 11.90 15.18 -9.59
N THR A 268 10.99 16.02 -9.12
CA THR A 268 11.22 17.45 -8.92
C THR A 268 11.26 17.78 -7.43
N TYR A 269 12.32 18.49 -7.04
CA TYR A 269 12.63 18.89 -5.67
C TYR A 269 12.57 20.42 -5.53
N PRO A 270 11.93 20.94 -4.47
CA PRO A 270 11.92 22.37 -4.18
C PRO A 270 13.24 22.83 -3.57
N VAL A 271 13.72 24.03 -3.93
CA VAL A 271 15.00 24.57 -3.42
C VAL A 271 14.77 25.61 -2.36
N TYR A 272 15.35 25.35 -1.18
CA TYR A 272 15.32 26.27 -0.06
C TYR A 272 16.57 27.13 -0.04
N ARG A 273 16.38 28.44 0.00
CA ARG A 273 17.40 29.42 0.36
C ARG A 273 17.49 29.54 1.88
N LYS A 274 18.58 30.14 2.36
CA LYS A 274 18.92 30.25 3.80
C LYS A 274 17.77 30.78 4.69
N ASN A 275 16.87 31.59 4.15
CA ASN A 275 15.79 32.24 4.90
C ASN A 275 14.39 31.75 4.50
N ASP A 276 14.30 30.68 3.70
CA ASP A 276 13.00 30.13 3.30
C ASP A 276 12.35 29.38 4.46
N SER A 277 11.02 29.49 4.57
CA SER A 277 10.26 28.61 5.45
C SER A 277 10.08 27.23 4.79
N PHE A 278 9.80 26.18 5.57
CA PHE A 278 9.57 24.85 5.01
C PHE A 278 8.40 24.79 4.02
N ALA A 279 7.39 25.66 4.23
CA ALA A 279 6.21 25.75 3.37
C ALA A 279 6.40 26.62 2.13
N ASP A 280 7.49 27.39 2.02
CA ASP A 280 7.68 28.38 0.94
C ASP A 280 9.12 28.41 0.41
N PRO A 281 9.51 27.41 -0.40
CA PRO A 281 10.80 27.38 -1.08
C PRO A 281 10.85 28.40 -2.23
N THR A 282 11.84 29.29 -2.21
CA THR A 282 11.98 30.39 -3.19
C THR A 282 13.05 30.15 -4.26
N GLY A 283 13.83 29.08 -4.16
CA GLY A 283 14.84 28.73 -5.17
C GLY A 283 14.27 27.93 -6.34
N THR A 284 14.97 27.95 -7.48
CA THR A 284 14.53 27.31 -8.74
C THR A 284 14.53 25.79 -8.64
N PRO A 285 13.37 25.10 -8.67
CA PRO A 285 13.28 23.66 -8.45
C PRO A 285 14.23 22.85 -9.32
N VAL A 286 14.75 21.76 -8.76
CA VAL A 286 15.65 20.85 -9.47
C VAL A 286 14.91 19.58 -9.83
N THR A 287 14.91 19.23 -11.11
CA THR A 287 14.33 17.96 -11.59
C THR A 287 15.43 16.98 -11.95
N ILE A 288 15.48 15.83 -11.29
CA ILE A 288 16.41 14.72 -11.57
C ILE A 288 15.63 13.58 -12.23
N THR A 289 16.15 13.04 -13.33
CA THR A 289 15.55 11.89 -14.01
C THR A 289 16.30 10.63 -13.64
N TYR A 290 15.59 9.66 -13.08
CA TYR A 290 16.09 8.34 -12.69
C TYR A 290 15.72 7.32 -13.76
N ALA A 291 16.70 6.65 -14.33
CA ALA A 291 16.50 5.64 -15.36
C ALA A 291 17.20 4.34 -14.97
N TRP A 292 16.61 3.20 -15.35
CA TRP A 292 17.26 1.90 -15.24
C TRP A 292 18.22 1.70 -16.41
N ASN A 293 19.48 1.41 -16.13
CA ASN A 293 20.49 1.15 -17.18
C ASN A 293 20.68 -0.34 -17.51
N GLY A 294 19.90 -1.23 -16.88
CA GLY A 294 20.06 -2.69 -16.99
C GLY A 294 20.61 -3.34 -15.72
N SER A 295 21.32 -2.60 -14.85
CA SER A 295 21.91 -3.11 -13.61
C SER A 295 21.57 -2.30 -12.36
N GLU A 296 21.42 -0.99 -12.50
CA GLU A 296 21.14 -0.08 -11.38
C GLU A 296 20.27 1.11 -11.82
N LEU A 297 19.71 1.79 -10.82
CA LEU A 297 18.98 3.03 -11.01
C LEU A 297 19.98 4.19 -11.08
N VAL A 298 20.05 4.86 -12.23
CA VAL A 298 21.01 5.94 -12.48
C VAL A 298 20.28 7.28 -12.55
N PRO A 299 20.66 8.26 -11.71
CA PRO A 299 20.19 9.63 -11.86
C PRO A 299 20.97 10.34 -12.98
N ASN A 300 20.30 11.14 -13.80
CA ASN A 300 20.94 11.91 -14.88
C ASN A 300 21.84 13.06 -14.38
N LYS A 301 21.77 13.40 -13.09
CA LYS A 301 22.65 14.35 -12.40
C LYS A 301 22.67 14.09 -10.91
N SER A 302 23.73 14.51 -10.24
CA SER A 302 23.90 14.33 -8.80
C SER A 302 22.80 15.02 -7.99
N TYR A 303 22.40 14.39 -6.90
CA TYR A 303 21.48 14.96 -5.93
C TYR A 303 22.13 16.16 -5.21
N PRO A 304 21.53 17.36 -5.24
CA PRO A 304 22.17 18.51 -4.59
C PRO A 304 21.98 18.48 -3.06
N LYS A 305 23.02 18.90 -2.31
CA LYS A 305 23.07 18.74 -0.84
C LYS A 305 21.97 19.50 -0.08
N GLN A 306 21.45 20.58 -0.64
CA GLN A 306 20.43 21.44 -0.02
C GLN A 306 19.04 20.80 0.08
N PHE A 307 18.83 19.64 -0.55
CA PHE A 307 17.54 18.97 -0.63
C PHE A 307 17.42 17.77 0.32
N GLN A 308 18.41 17.57 1.17
CA GLN A 308 18.39 16.53 2.20
C GLN A 308 17.94 17.16 3.51
N SER A 309 17.09 16.46 4.25
CA SER A 309 16.83 16.71 5.66
C SER A 309 18.08 16.38 6.46
N SER A 310 19.10 17.21 6.31
CA SER A 310 20.21 17.35 7.24
C SER A 310 19.99 18.65 7.98
N THR A 311 19.25 18.57 9.10
CA THR A 311 19.24 19.55 10.19
C THR A 311 19.51 20.99 9.73
N ILE A 312 18.66 21.54 8.85
CA ILE A 312 18.68 22.98 8.56
C ILE A 312 17.78 23.62 9.60
N SER A 313 18.47 24.27 10.54
CA SER A 313 17.98 24.95 11.73
C SER A 313 16.63 25.63 11.56
N SER A 314 15.61 25.10 12.23
CA SER A 314 14.56 25.94 12.79
C SER A 314 15.16 26.67 13.99
N SER A 315 14.90 27.97 14.03
CA SER A 315 15.54 28.96 14.88
C SER A 315 15.43 28.69 16.38
N SER A 316 16.54 29.04 17.06
CA SER A 316 16.78 29.16 18.51
C SER A 316 16.95 27.88 19.33
N THR A 317 18.19 27.39 19.42
CA THR A 317 18.94 27.26 20.70
C THR A 317 20.41 26.93 20.36
N ALA A 318 21.33 27.28 21.26
CA ALA A 318 22.77 27.30 21.02
C ALA A 318 23.33 26.01 20.38
N ASN A 319 24.38 26.14 19.54
CA ASN A 319 25.20 25.01 19.08
C ASN A 319 25.58 24.13 20.29
N ALA A 320 24.85 23.03 20.52
CA ALA A 320 25.17 22.06 21.54
C ALA A 320 26.46 21.36 21.10
N GLN A 321 27.55 21.66 21.80
CA GLN A 321 28.86 21.06 21.56
C GLN A 321 29.10 20.00 22.64
N VAL A 322 29.72 18.88 22.24
CA VAL A 322 30.22 17.93 23.23
C VAL A 322 31.35 18.60 24.01
N THR A 323 31.17 18.72 25.32
CA THR A 323 32.19 19.25 26.23
C THR A 323 33.04 18.10 26.76
N LYS A 324 34.35 18.33 26.97
CA LYS A 324 35.29 17.34 27.48
C LYS A 324 35.90 17.84 28.79
N ARG A 325 35.79 17.04 29.86
CA ARG A 325 36.38 17.30 31.19
C ARG A 325 37.40 16.22 31.55
N SER A 326 38.44 16.58 32.28
CA SER A 326 39.48 15.63 32.75
C SER A 326 39.44 15.51 34.27
N TYR A 327 39.72 14.30 34.76
CA TYR A 327 39.68 13.92 36.18
C TYR A 327 41.03 13.32 36.60
N ALA A 328 41.29 13.22 37.91
CA ALA A 328 42.58 12.73 38.39
C ALA A 328 42.74 11.21 38.18
N SER A 329 41.62 10.47 38.13
CA SER A 329 41.62 9.03 37.90
C SER A 329 40.44 8.55 37.05
N PRO A 330 40.52 7.35 36.44
CA PRO A 330 39.37 6.74 35.78
C PRO A 330 38.20 6.48 36.75
N SER A 331 38.45 6.20 38.02
CA SER A 331 37.36 6.02 38.99
C SER A 331 36.60 7.33 39.26
N GLU A 332 37.30 8.47 39.33
CA GLU A 332 36.65 9.78 39.45
C GLU A 332 35.85 10.16 38.19
N ALA A 333 36.39 9.87 37.01
CA ALA A 333 35.66 10.09 35.76
C ALA A 333 34.41 9.19 35.65
N ALA A 334 34.48 7.93 36.11
CA ALA A 334 33.32 7.04 36.18
C ALA A 334 32.25 7.57 37.15
N ASN A 335 32.67 8.01 38.34
CA ASN A 335 31.77 8.60 39.34
C ASN A 335 31.13 9.91 38.86
N ALA A 336 31.82 10.68 38.01
CA ALA A 336 31.23 11.87 37.41
C ALA A 336 30.09 11.54 36.44
N VAL A 337 30.17 10.42 35.71
CA VAL A 337 29.06 9.92 34.89
C VAL A 337 27.93 9.39 35.77
N ILE A 338 28.24 8.66 36.86
CA ILE A 338 27.23 8.22 37.84
C ILE A 338 26.53 9.41 38.50
N ASN A 339 27.21 10.51 38.79
CA ASN A 339 26.56 11.70 39.37
C ASN A 339 25.57 12.37 38.40
N VAL A 340 25.71 12.17 37.08
CA VAL A 340 24.69 12.53 36.09
C VAL A 340 23.47 11.59 36.21
N GLU A 341 23.67 10.33 36.63
CA GLU A 341 22.61 9.34 36.92
C GLU A 341 21.94 9.56 38.30
N ASP A 342 22.70 9.89 39.36
CA ASP A 342 22.26 9.94 40.77
C ASP A 342 21.38 11.16 41.12
N GLY A 343 21.32 12.19 40.27
CA GLY A 343 20.40 13.33 40.44
C GLY A 343 18.90 12.97 40.32
N LEU A 344 18.56 11.69 40.11
CA LEU A 344 17.29 11.27 39.50
C LEU A 344 16.52 10.17 40.27
N GLY A 345 16.97 9.79 41.47
CA GLY A 345 16.23 8.92 42.39
C GLY A 345 16.33 7.41 42.08
N GLN A 346 16.27 6.59 43.14
CA GLN A 346 16.37 5.13 43.04
C GLN A 346 15.11 4.54 42.38
N MET A 347 15.28 3.67 41.38
CA MET A 347 14.17 2.98 40.70
C MET A 347 13.98 1.54 41.18
N HIS A 348 12.73 1.14 41.31
CA HIS A 348 12.30 -0.23 41.60
C HIS A 348 11.98 -1.00 40.32
N SER A 349 12.17 -2.32 40.32
CA SER A 349 11.86 -3.18 39.18
C SER A 349 10.35 -3.22 38.90
N SER A 350 9.94 -2.99 37.64
CA SER A 350 8.54 -3.13 37.21
C SER A 350 8.23 -4.54 36.69
N ASN A 351 7.06 -5.09 37.04
CA ASN A 351 6.58 -6.39 36.54
C ASN A 351 5.12 -6.30 36.03
N PRO A 352 4.80 -6.70 34.78
CA PRO A 352 5.74 -7.14 33.73
C PRO A 352 6.56 -5.99 33.12
N PRO A 353 7.74 -6.28 32.55
CA PRO A 353 8.60 -5.28 31.91
C PRO A 353 7.99 -4.76 30.60
N LEU A 354 8.30 -3.50 30.26
CA LEU A 354 7.84 -2.83 29.04
C LEU A 354 8.70 -3.27 27.85
N ASN A 355 8.09 -3.69 26.74
CA ASN A 355 8.81 -4.04 25.52
C ASN A 355 9.03 -2.79 24.64
N LEU A 356 10.28 -2.45 24.37
CA LEU A 356 10.67 -1.30 23.54
C LEU A 356 10.97 -1.68 22.08
N GLY A 357 10.83 -2.96 21.70
CA GLY A 357 11.21 -3.47 20.38
C GLY A 357 12.64 -4.01 20.34
N PHE A 358 13.00 -4.68 19.24
CA PHE A 358 14.35 -5.24 19.00
C PHE A 358 14.90 -6.15 20.12
N GLY A 359 14.02 -6.75 20.92
CA GLY A 359 14.39 -7.59 22.06
C GLY A 359 14.73 -6.82 23.34
N ILE A 360 14.67 -5.49 23.32
CA ILE A 360 14.94 -4.61 24.47
C ILE A 360 13.72 -4.54 25.37
N LYS A 361 13.95 -4.75 26.67
CA LYS A 361 12.94 -4.66 27.72
C LYS A 361 13.37 -3.61 28.74
N ALA A 362 12.42 -2.77 29.13
CA ALA A 362 12.64 -1.66 30.06
C ALA A 362 11.86 -1.85 31.36
N HIS A 363 12.36 -1.22 32.42
CA HIS A 363 11.57 -1.00 33.63
C HIS A 363 10.85 0.35 33.55
N GLN A 364 9.64 0.41 34.12
CA GLN A 364 8.80 1.60 34.10
C GLN A 364 8.22 1.86 35.48
N ASN A 365 8.28 3.10 35.96
CA ASN A 365 7.65 3.51 37.22
C ASN A 365 6.90 4.83 37.02
N GLY A 366 5.66 4.87 37.49
CA GLY A 366 4.87 6.10 37.59
C GLY A 366 4.65 6.46 39.05
N SER A 367 5.06 7.64 39.49
CA SER A 367 4.79 8.14 40.83
C SER A 367 4.70 9.67 40.83
N LEU A 368 3.77 10.23 41.62
CA LEU A 368 3.59 11.68 41.83
C LEU A 368 3.55 12.52 40.53
N GLY A 369 2.85 12.04 39.50
CA GLY A 369 2.66 12.78 38.23
C GLY A 369 3.84 12.73 37.26
N THR A 370 4.91 12.00 37.61
CA THR A 370 6.05 11.73 36.73
C THR A 370 6.06 10.26 36.32
N TYR A 371 6.46 10.00 35.09
CA TYR A 371 6.59 8.68 34.51
C TYR A 371 8.02 8.50 33.98
N THR A 372 8.65 7.39 34.36
CA THR A 372 10.05 7.10 34.03
C THR A 372 10.18 5.70 33.45
N ILE A 373 10.91 5.60 32.34
CA ILE A 373 11.29 4.36 31.66
C ILE A 373 12.81 4.26 31.68
N ASN A 374 13.36 3.11 32.05
CA ASN A 374 14.80 2.87 31.98
C ASN A 374 15.15 1.51 31.39
N TRP A 375 16.32 1.42 30.78
CA TRP A 375 16.92 0.17 30.36
C TRP A 375 18.43 0.34 30.22
N THR A 376 19.13 -0.75 29.97
CA THR A 376 20.57 -0.74 29.71
C THR A 376 20.88 -1.36 28.35
N GLU A 377 21.88 -0.80 27.67
CA GLU A 377 22.44 -1.34 26.43
C GLU A 377 23.98 -1.33 26.54
N GLY A 378 24.58 -2.48 26.83
CA GLY A 378 26.01 -2.56 27.11
C GLY A 378 26.37 -1.80 28.39
N ASN A 379 27.38 -0.91 28.30
CA ASN A 379 27.81 -0.03 29.40
C ASN A 379 26.99 1.28 29.47
N TRP A 380 25.90 1.39 28.70
CA TRP A 380 25.02 2.54 28.72
C TRP A 380 23.79 2.29 29.59
N THR A 381 23.52 3.23 30.50
CA THR A 381 22.23 3.38 31.17
C THR A 381 21.39 4.41 30.42
N ILE A 382 20.15 4.08 30.08
CA ILE A 382 19.25 4.98 29.37
C ILE A 382 18.00 5.21 30.21
N ILE A 383 17.64 6.48 30.42
CA ILE A 383 16.49 6.90 31.21
C ILE A 383 15.70 7.94 30.44
N VAL A 384 14.40 7.69 30.26
CA VAL A 384 13.43 8.62 29.68
C VAL A 384 12.41 8.97 30.76
N THR A 385 12.23 10.25 31.05
CA THR A 385 11.32 10.71 32.11
C THR A 385 10.51 11.94 31.68
N GLY A 386 9.24 11.99 32.06
CA GLY A 386 8.35 13.10 31.75
C GLY A 386 7.12 13.10 32.65
N PRO A 387 6.25 14.12 32.54
CA PRO A 387 4.95 14.07 33.21
C PRO A 387 4.10 12.95 32.60
N SER A 388 3.26 12.27 33.41
CA SER A 388 2.49 11.08 32.98
C SER A 388 1.53 11.26 31.78
N SER A 389 1.40 12.47 31.24
CA SER A 389 0.68 12.80 30.02
C SER A 389 1.56 12.85 28.76
N SER A 390 2.86 12.59 28.86
CA SER A 390 3.81 12.71 27.76
C SER A 390 3.97 11.39 26.99
N PRO A 391 4.63 11.41 25.83
CA PRO A 391 4.85 10.20 25.04
C PRO A 391 6.17 9.48 25.39
N GLU A 392 6.50 9.24 26.67
CA GLU A 392 7.80 8.66 27.09
C GLU A 392 8.08 7.31 26.41
N THR A 393 7.07 6.44 26.34
CA THR A 393 7.20 5.11 25.69
C THR A 393 7.58 5.24 24.22
N GLN A 394 7.00 6.21 23.51
CA GLN A 394 7.31 6.45 22.10
C GLN A 394 8.74 6.97 21.94
N VAL A 395 9.17 7.89 22.81
CA VAL A 395 10.55 8.41 22.81
C VAL A 395 11.55 7.28 23.11
N ALA A 396 11.28 6.44 24.12
CA ALA A 396 12.12 5.29 24.44
C ALA A 396 12.24 4.31 23.25
N GLN A 397 11.14 4.02 22.56
CA GLN A 397 11.15 3.20 21.34
C GLN A 397 11.93 3.85 20.19
N GLN A 398 11.86 5.17 20.03
CA GLN A 398 12.64 5.90 19.02
C GLN A 398 14.15 5.82 19.31
N VAL A 399 14.55 5.95 20.57
CA VAL A 399 15.95 5.77 21.01
C VAL A 399 16.43 4.36 20.70
N VAL A 400 15.70 3.32 21.12
CA VAL A 400 16.05 1.92 20.82
C VAL A 400 16.15 1.69 19.31
N THR A 401 15.20 2.21 18.53
CA THR A 401 15.21 2.08 17.06
C THR A 401 16.46 2.72 16.44
N TYR A 402 16.85 3.91 16.94
CA TYR A 402 18.03 4.60 16.45
C TYR A 402 19.32 3.82 16.80
N LEU A 403 19.45 3.40 18.06
CA LEU A 403 20.62 2.67 18.57
C LEU A 403 20.76 1.27 17.97
N HIS A 404 19.68 0.65 17.52
CA HIS A 404 19.74 -0.62 16.81
C HIS A 404 20.61 -0.58 15.52
N THR A 405 20.77 0.61 14.93
CA THR A 405 21.52 0.79 13.67
C THR A 405 22.71 1.75 13.80
N HIS A 406 22.93 2.35 14.97
CA HIS A 406 23.98 3.34 15.20
C HIS A 406 24.73 3.03 16.50
N MET A 407 26.06 2.97 16.40
CA MET A 407 26.91 2.68 17.55
C MET A 407 27.28 3.96 18.27
N LEU A 408 26.95 4.03 19.56
CA LEU A 408 27.47 5.05 20.46
C LEU A 408 28.97 4.83 20.71
N PRO A 409 29.72 5.88 21.11
CA PRO A 409 31.04 5.70 21.71
C PRO A 409 30.98 4.66 22.82
N THR A 410 31.97 3.79 22.90
CA THR A 410 32.01 2.74 23.93
C THR A 410 32.57 3.33 25.22
N PRO A 411 31.75 3.49 26.29
CA PRO A 411 32.25 3.99 27.56
C PRO A 411 33.15 2.93 28.19
N GLN A 412 34.25 3.37 28.82
CA GLN A 412 35.18 2.43 29.45
C GLN A 412 34.52 1.65 30.59
N ASN A 413 33.83 2.36 31.49
CA ASN A 413 33.09 1.75 32.59
C ASN A 413 31.60 2.06 32.47
N ASN A 414 31.23 3.36 32.45
CA ASN A 414 29.83 3.80 32.46
C ASN A 414 29.59 4.89 31.41
N GLY A 415 28.43 4.83 30.76
CA GLY A 415 27.82 5.90 29.98
C GLY A 415 26.36 6.09 30.38
N ALA A 416 25.87 7.32 30.30
CA ALA A 416 24.51 7.67 30.68
C ALA A 416 23.83 8.49 29.58
N ILE A 417 22.60 8.12 29.23
CA ILE A 417 21.69 8.92 28.40
C ILE A 417 20.46 9.23 29.24
N PHE A 418 20.24 10.52 29.46
CA PHE A 418 19.09 11.03 30.18
C PHE A 418 18.26 11.91 29.26
N ILE A 419 16.97 11.60 29.16
CA ILE A 419 16.02 12.33 28.32
C ILE A 419 14.84 12.75 29.20
N HIS A 420 14.69 14.05 29.43
CA HIS A 420 13.69 14.60 30.33
C HIS A 420 12.80 15.62 29.63
N GLN A 421 11.48 15.51 29.82
CA GLN A 421 10.56 16.58 29.47
C GLN A 421 10.24 17.44 30.72
N PRO A 422 10.65 18.72 30.76
CA PRO A 422 10.26 19.63 31.83
C PRO A 422 8.74 19.86 31.76
N GLY A 423 8.08 19.82 32.91
CA GLY A 423 6.62 19.81 32.99
C GLY A 423 5.96 21.01 32.29
N SER A 424 4.89 20.74 31.54
CA SER A 424 3.97 21.71 30.91
C SER A 424 4.40 22.31 29.55
N SER A 425 4.93 21.49 28.64
CA SER A 425 5.01 21.65 27.16
C SER A 425 3.77 21.23 26.35
N SER A 426 3.01 22.12 25.69
CA SER A 426 2.01 21.71 24.68
C SER A 426 2.62 21.30 23.34
N ASN A 427 3.96 21.26 23.21
CA ASN A 427 4.71 20.91 22.01
C ASN A 427 5.63 19.70 22.26
N ALA A 428 5.14 18.49 21.97
CA ALA A 428 5.75 17.21 22.37
C ALA A 428 7.18 16.89 21.85
N ALA A 429 7.82 17.72 21.02
CA ALA A 429 9.19 17.49 20.51
C ALA A 429 10.18 18.62 20.82
N ALA A 430 9.71 19.83 21.14
CA ALA A 430 10.57 21.01 21.34
C ALA A 430 11.08 21.17 22.78
N ASP A 431 10.54 20.40 23.72
CA ASP A 431 10.83 20.56 25.16
C ASP A 431 11.74 19.48 25.74
N TRP A 432 12.01 18.39 25.02
CA TRP A 432 12.87 17.33 25.57
C TRP A 432 14.29 17.84 25.79
N GLN A 433 14.87 17.52 26.93
CA GLN A 433 16.22 17.84 27.31
C GLN A 433 17.01 16.54 27.39
N SER A 434 18.02 16.41 26.55
CA SER A 434 18.90 15.25 26.49
C SER A 434 20.26 15.58 27.08
N THR A 435 20.69 14.81 28.07
CA THR A 435 22.06 14.82 28.60
C THR A 435 22.69 13.46 28.29
N ILE A 436 23.79 13.47 27.53
CA ILE A 436 24.51 12.26 27.15
C ILE A 436 25.95 12.38 27.62
N ALA A 437 26.39 11.48 28.50
CA ALA A 437 27.73 11.50 29.07
C ALA A 437 28.42 10.14 28.95
N TRP A 438 29.69 10.12 28.57
CA TRP A 438 30.48 8.89 28.57
C TRP A 438 31.93 9.12 28.95
N GLN A 439 32.48 8.08 29.58
CA GLN A 439 33.87 8.05 30.02
C GLN A 439 34.81 7.47 28.96
N GLU A 440 35.95 8.14 28.78
CA GLU A 440 37.12 7.67 28.02
C GLU A 440 38.39 7.87 28.88
N GLY A 441 38.85 6.83 29.59
CA GLY A 441 40.01 6.95 30.48
C GLY A 441 39.73 7.88 31.66
N THR A 442 40.58 8.89 31.83
CA THR A 442 40.40 9.95 32.83
C THR A 442 39.51 11.10 32.35
N LYS A 443 38.86 10.96 31.18
CA LYS A 443 38.06 12.02 30.56
C LYS A 443 36.58 11.66 30.53
N VAL A 444 35.72 12.67 30.68
CA VAL A 444 34.29 12.57 30.44
C VAL A 444 33.92 13.50 29.31
N ASN A 445 33.22 12.96 28.32
CA ASN A 445 32.56 13.74 27.28
C ASN A 445 31.09 13.89 27.66
N GLU A 446 30.51 15.07 27.47
CA GLU A 446 29.12 15.36 27.81
C GLU A 446 28.48 16.26 26.77
N LEU A 447 27.29 15.87 26.30
CA LEU A 447 26.40 16.69 25.48
C LEU A 447 25.15 17.02 26.29
N GLN A 448 24.76 18.29 26.29
CA GLN A 448 23.43 18.73 26.71
C GLN A 448 22.74 19.39 25.53
N GLN A 449 21.54 18.92 25.18
CA GLN A 449 20.80 19.39 24.02
C GLN A 449 19.30 19.40 24.29
N THR A 450 18.64 20.50 23.94
CA THR A 450 17.17 20.60 23.94
C THR A 450 16.62 20.26 22.56
N GLY A 451 15.43 19.69 22.49
CA GLY A 451 14.75 19.26 21.28
C GLY A 451 14.77 17.74 21.12
N ASN A 452 14.77 17.27 19.87
CA ASN A 452 14.61 15.84 19.58
C ASN A 452 15.75 14.98 20.17
N PRO A 453 15.47 14.00 21.04
CA PRO A 453 16.49 13.14 21.64
C PRO A 453 17.32 12.34 20.63
N VAL A 454 16.73 11.98 19.48
CA VAL A 454 17.45 11.29 18.39
C VAL A 454 18.50 12.20 17.76
N GLU A 455 18.27 13.51 17.70
CA GLU A 455 19.28 14.46 17.21
C GLU A 455 20.45 14.59 18.19
N ALA A 456 20.20 14.54 19.50
CA ALA A 456 21.26 14.51 20.50
C ALA A 456 22.13 13.25 20.36
N LEU A 457 21.50 12.08 20.14
CA LEU A 457 22.22 10.83 19.87
C LEU A 457 23.02 10.91 18.57
N GLN A 458 22.47 11.52 17.51
CA GLN A 458 23.20 11.76 16.26
C GLN A 458 24.44 12.62 16.47
N THR A 459 24.35 13.69 17.27
CA THR A 459 25.50 14.53 17.61
C THR A 459 26.61 13.71 18.26
N VAL A 460 26.26 12.81 19.20
CA VAL A 460 27.23 11.94 19.89
C VAL A 460 27.79 10.86 18.97
N VAL A 461 26.98 10.21 18.13
CA VAL A 461 27.43 9.19 17.17
C VAL A 461 28.41 9.77 16.14
N ASN A 462 28.23 11.03 15.76
CA ASN A 462 29.09 11.71 14.78
C ASN A 462 30.31 12.39 15.41
N TYR A 463 30.40 12.45 16.74
CA TYR A 463 31.55 13.00 17.45
C TYR A 463 32.72 12.01 17.39
N LYS A 464 33.81 12.42 16.74
CA LYS A 464 35.03 11.62 16.55
C LYS A 464 36.21 12.24 17.29
#